data_AF-A0A944KA43-F1
#
_entry.id   AF-A0A944KA43-F1
#
_cell.length_a   1.000
_cell.length_b   1.000
_cell.length_c   1.000
_cell.angle_alpha   90.00
_cell.angle_beta   90.00
_cell.angle_gamma   90.00
#
_symmetry.space_group_name_H-M   'P 1'
#
loop_
_entity.id
_entity.type
_entity.pdbx_description
1 polymer ?
#
loop_
_entity_poly.entity_id
_entity_poly.type
_entity_poly.pdbx_seq_one_letter_code
_entity_poly.pdbx_strand_id
1 'polypeptide(L)' 'MADYAAHAHKAQELLETVERESKGRLSAETRVRMAQVEALLALAAAIGKQETGVAPR' A
#
# COMPACT_ATOMS: atom_id res chain seq x y z
N MET A 1 -7.83 -3.92 18.22
CA MET A 1 -7.12 -3.02 17.30
C MET A 1 -7.44 -3.51 15.90
N ALA A 2 -7.92 -2.66 15.00
CA ALA A 2 -8.10 -3.07 13.62
C ALA A 2 -6.71 -3.38 13.05
N ASP A 3 -6.50 -4.62 12.60
CA ASP A 3 -5.20 -5.10 12.19
C ASP A 3 -4.64 -4.22 11.08
N TYR A 4 -3.45 -3.66 11.29
CA TYR A 4 -2.76 -2.82 10.33
C TYR A 4 -2.65 -3.52 8.96
N ALA A 5 -2.46 -4.84 8.98
CA ALA A 5 -2.46 -5.69 7.79
C ALA A 5 -3.78 -5.61 6.99
N ALA A 6 -4.93 -5.54 7.67
CA ALA A 6 -6.23 -5.40 7.02
C ALA A 6 -6.38 -4.02 6.36
N HIS A 7 -5.82 -2.97 6.97
CA HIS A 7 -5.80 -1.63 6.37
C HIS A 7 -4.86 -1.54 5.16
N ALA A 8 -3.69 -2.18 5.22
CA ALA A 8 -2.76 -2.25 4.09
C ALA A 8 -3.36 -3.02 2.90
N HIS A 9 -3.97 -4.19 3.15
CA HIS A 9 -4.64 -4.98 2.13
C HIS A 9 -5.77 -4.20 1.46
N LYS A 10 -6.63 -3.55 2.26
CA LYS A 10 -7.74 -2.75 1.73
C LYS A 10 -7.27 -1.55 0.90
N ALA A 11 -6.16 -0.94 1.26
CA ALA A 11 -5.57 0.14 0.48
C ALA A 11 -5.05 -0.36 -0.88
N GLN A 12 -4.42 -1.54 -0.93
CA GLN A 12 -4.01 -2.16 -2.20
C GLN A 12 -5.21 -2.49 -3.11
N GLU A 13 -6.27 -3.10 -2.55
CA GLU A 13 -7.49 -3.42 -3.31
C GLU A 13 -8.14 -2.17 -3.95
N LEU A 14 -8.15 -1.05 -3.21
CA LEU A 14 -8.69 0.22 -3.71
C LEU A 14 -7.83 0.79 -4.84
N LEU A 15 -6.51 0.68 -4.76
CA LEU A 15 -5.61 1.14 -5.82
C LEU A 15 -5.80 0.33 -7.11
N GLU A 16 -5.87 -1.00 -7.00
CA GLU A 16 -6.12 -1.89 -8.15
C GLU A 16 -7.49 -1.63 -8.78
N THR A 17 -8.51 -1.37 -7.95
CA THR A 17 -9.86 -1.03 -8.43
C THR A 17 -9.84 0.28 -9.22
N VAL A 18 -9.19 1.31 -8.69
CA VAL A 18 -9.04 2.61 -9.37
C VAL A 18 -8.29 2.47 -10.68
N GLU A 19 -7.20 1.69 -10.73
CA GLU A 19 -6.45 1.44 -11.96
C GLU A 19 -7.31 0.71 -13.02
N ARG A 20 -8.05 -0.31 -12.60
CA ARG A 20 -8.94 -1.09 -13.47
C ARG A 20 -10.09 -0.26 -14.03
N GLU A 21 -10.76 0.51 -13.17
CA GLU A 21 -11.93 1.32 -13.56
C GLU A 21 -11.53 2.52 -14.41
N SER A 22 -10.38 3.11 -14.14
CA SER A 22 -9.89 4.26 -14.90
C SER A 22 -9.38 3.91 -16.30
N LYS A 23 -9.12 2.63 -16.61
CA LYS A 23 -8.60 2.16 -17.92
C LYS A 23 -7.40 2.99 -18.41
N GLY A 24 -6.51 3.37 -17.49
CA GLY A 24 -5.33 4.20 -17.77
C GLY A 24 -5.60 5.71 -17.95
N ARG A 25 -6.85 6.17 -17.82
CA ARG A 25 -7.24 7.59 -17.96
C ARG A 25 -7.15 8.39 -16.66
N LEU A 26 -6.27 7.98 -15.76
CA LEU A 26 -6.02 8.73 -14.53
C LEU A 26 -5.33 10.06 -14.85
N SER A 27 -5.79 11.14 -14.23
CA SER A 27 -5.10 12.42 -14.27
C SER A 27 -3.70 12.27 -13.64
N ALA A 28 -2.77 13.14 -14.03
CA ALA A 28 -1.41 13.13 -13.47
C ALA A 28 -1.44 13.28 -11.94
N GLU A 29 -2.33 14.11 -11.41
CA GLU A 29 -2.52 14.31 -9.98
C GLU A 29 -2.98 13.02 -9.27
N THR A 30 -3.94 12.28 -9.84
CA THR A 30 -4.40 11.02 -9.26
C THR A 30 -3.30 9.96 -9.28
N ARG A 31 -2.50 9.88 -10.36
CA ARG A 31 -1.34 8.97 -10.42
C ARG A 31 -0.31 9.28 -9.33
N VAL A 32 -0.02 10.56 -9.09
CA VAL A 32 0.91 10.97 -8.03
C VAL A 32 0.39 10.58 -6.65
N ARG A 33 -0.91 10.78 -6.38
CA ARG A 33 -1.52 10.38 -5.11
C ARG A 33 -1.49 8.86 -4.91
N MET A 34 -1.74 8.08 -5.96
CA MET A 34 -1.65 6.61 -5.90
C MET A 34 -0.21 6.16 -5.60
N ALA A 35 0.78 6.71 -6.30
CA ALA A 35 2.18 6.39 -6.04
C ALA A 35 2.63 6.74 -4.61
N GLN A 36 2.10 7.83 -4.03
CA GLN A 36 2.35 8.16 -2.63
C GLN A 36 1.77 7.13 -1.66
N VAL A 37 0.55 6.64 -1.92
CA VAL A 37 -0.08 5.58 -1.10
C VAL A 37 0.72 4.27 -1.23
N GLU A 38 1.13 3.89 -2.43
CA GLU A 38 1.98 2.71 -2.65
C GLU A 38 3.32 2.81 -1.90
N ALA A 39 3.96 3.98 -1.94
CA ALA A 39 5.20 4.23 -1.21
C ALA A 39 5.03 4.09 0.31
N LEU A 40 3.92 4.59 0.86
CA LEU A 40 3.60 4.45 2.29
C LEU A 40 3.35 3.00 2.67
N LEU A 41 2.65 2.22 1.83
CA LEU A 41 2.41 0.80 2.06
C LEU A 41 3.72 0.00 2.01
N ALA A 42 4.59 0.29 1.03
CA ALA A 42 5.89 -0.35 0.91
C ALA A 42 6.80 -0.04 2.11
N LEU A 43 6.81 1.21 2.58
CA LEU A 43 7.55 1.63 3.77
C LEU A 43 7.06 0.89 5.01
N ALA A 44 5.74 0.81 5.20
CA ALA A 44 5.18 0.12 6.35
C ALA A 44 5.48 -1.38 6.34
N ALA A 45 5.41 -2.03 5.17
CA ALA A 45 5.81 -3.43 5.02
C ALA A 45 7.30 -3.62 5.36
N ALA A 46 8.17 -2.69 4.96
CA ALA A 46 9.59 -2.73 5.30
C ALA A 46 9.82 -2.59 6.81
N ILE A 47 9.12 -1.67 7.48
CA ILE A 47 9.21 -1.49 8.94
C ILE A 47 8.72 -2.74 9.68
N GLY A 48 7.56 -3.29 9.30
CA GLY A 48 7.02 -4.51 9.93
C GLY A 48 7.93 -5.73 9.76
N LYS A 49 8.67 -5.82 8.64
CA LYS A 49 9.69 -6.85 8.41
C LYS A 49 10.93 -6.68 9.32
N GLN A 50 11.29 -5.46 9.68
CA GLN A 50 12.40 -5.21 10.61
C GLN A 50 12.04 -5.57 12.05
N GLU A 51 10.78 -5.34 12.48
CA GLU A 51 10.31 -5.71 13.82
C GLU A 51 10.24 -7.22 14.06
N THR A 52 9.97 -8.00 13.00
CA THR A 52 9.97 -9.48 13.04
C THR A 52 11.36 -10.11 12.87
N GLY A 53 12.40 -9.30 12.67
CA GLY A 53 13.79 -9.71 12.48
C GLY A 53 14.62 -9.87 13.77
N VAL A 54 14.01 -10.14 14.93
CA VAL A 54 14.75 -10.57 16.12
C VAL A 54 15.09 -12.06 15.99
N ALA A 55 16.38 -12.33 15.91
CA ALA A 55 17.03 -13.60 15.56
C ALA A 55 16.47 -14.87 16.24
N PRO A 56 16.49 -16.03 15.56
CA PRO A 56 16.36 -17.31 16.23
C PRO A 56 17.61 -17.53 17.11
N ARG A 57 17.40 -17.82 18.39
CA ARG A 57 18.41 -18.45 19.25
C ARG A 57 18.37 -19.95 19.03
#